data_AF-A2EDA6-F1
#
_entry.id   AF-A2EDA6-F1
#
_cell.length_a   1.000
_cell.length_b   1.000
_cell.length_c   1.000
_cell.angle_alpha   90.00
_cell.angle_beta   90.00
_cell.angle_gamma   90.00
#
_symmetry.space_group_name_H-M   'P 1'
#
loop_
_entity.id
_entity.type
_entity.pdbx_description
1 polymer ?
#
loop_
_entity_poly.entity_id
_entity_poly.type
_entity_poly.pdbx_seq_one_letter_code
_entity_poly.pdbx_strand_id
1 'polypeptide(L)'
;MLFILLSLFYGTLRCYPPTFHPIHKWELEDKRTLILNLKEIFCSQPGRFGQTEMSHIATISDGTNTVDFTKASGKVKLADGRIAFVSDDNYLQIIGSTSKSYELGITSYES
;
A
#
# COMPACT_ATOMS: atom_id res chain seq x y z
N MET A 1 36.11 14.03 30.87
CA MET A 1 35.06 12.98 30.78
C MET A 1 33.71 13.53 30.32
N LEU A 2 33.66 14.41 29.30
CA LEU A 2 32.41 15.00 28.79
C LEU A 2 31.99 14.41 27.43
N PHE A 3 32.90 13.76 26.70
CA PHE A 3 32.66 13.26 25.35
C PHE A 3 31.93 11.89 25.28
N ILE A 4 31.96 11.09 26.35
CA ILE A 4 31.35 9.74 26.35
C ILE A 4 29.82 9.80 26.59
N LEU A 5 29.31 10.89 27.19
CA LEU A 5 27.88 11.05 27.43
C LEU A 5 27.10 11.53 26.19
N LEU A 6 27.76 12.20 25.24
CA LEU A 6 27.11 12.70 24.01
C LEU A 6 26.84 11.59 22.98
N SER A 7 27.60 10.48 22.99
CA SER A 7 27.41 9.40 22.01
C SER A 7 26.18 8.53 22.28
N LEU A 8 25.64 8.53 23.50
CA LEU A 8 24.44 7.75 23.84
C LEU A 8 23.14 8.34 23.26
N PHE A 9 23.17 9.59 22.81
CA PHE A 9 22.00 10.26 22.20
C PHE A 9 21.96 10.16 20.67
N TYR A 10 23.03 9.70 20.02
CA TYR A 10 23.02 9.42 18.57
C TYR A 10 22.55 8.00 18.29
N GLY A 11 21.33 7.68 18.74
CA GLY A 11 20.63 6.49 18.25
C GLY A 11 20.34 6.67 16.77
N THR A 12 20.81 5.75 15.92
CA THR A 12 20.46 5.73 14.49
C THR A 12 19.00 5.37 14.32
N LEU A 13 18.27 6.08 13.45
CA LEU A 13 16.93 5.68 13.02
C LEU A 13 16.99 4.29 12.38
N ARG A 14 16.20 3.34 12.88
CA ARG A 14 16.06 2.00 12.32
C ARG A 14 14.64 1.84 11.82
N CYS A 15 14.49 1.68 10.51
CA CYS A 15 13.22 1.34 9.88
C CYS A 15 13.18 -0.15 9.60
N TYR A 16 12.02 -0.75 9.85
CA TYR A 16 11.76 -2.16 9.57
C TYR A 16 11.18 -2.31 8.16
N PRO A 17 11.37 -3.47 7.51
CA PRO A 17 10.75 -3.75 6.23
C PRO A 17 9.23 -3.54 6.30
N PRO A 18 8.60 -3.05 5.22
CA PRO A 18 7.17 -2.81 5.20
C PRO A 18 6.38 -4.10 5.41
N THR A 19 5.33 -4.04 6.21
CA THR A 19 4.32 -5.09 6.30
C THR A 19 3.10 -4.70 5.46
N PHE A 20 2.47 -5.70 4.83
CA PHE A 20 1.30 -5.50 3.98
C PHE A 20 0.12 -6.27 4.55
N HIS A 21 -0.96 -5.55 4.82
CA HIS A 21 -2.19 -6.09 5.39
C HIS A 21 -3.32 -5.97 4.36
N PRO A 22 -3.83 -7.09 3.79
CA PRO A 22 -4.89 -7.01 2.80
C PRO A 22 -6.19 -6.53 3.46
N ILE A 23 -6.69 -5.37 3.02
CA ILE A 23 -7.93 -4.77 3.52
C ILE A 23 -9.13 -5.07 2.65
N HIS A 24 -8.92 -5.29 1.35
CA HIS A 24 -9.98 -5.70 0.43
C HIS A 24 -9.44 -6.54 -0.72
N LYS A 25 -10.28 -7.43 -1.26
CA LYS A 25 -9.98 -8.29 -2.39
C LYS A 25 -11.13 -8.31 -3.38
N TRP A 26 -10.82 -8.16 -4.65
CA TRP A 26 -11.75 -8.33 -5.76
C TRP A 26 -11.23 -9.39 -6.71
N GLU A 27 -12.11 -10.29 -7.13
CA GLU A 27 -11.82 -11.22 -8.20
C GLU A 27 -11.90 -10.49 -9.55
N LEU A 28 -10.88 -10.69 -10.38
CA LEU A 28 -10.84 -10.19 -11.75
C LEU A 28 -11.50 -11.20 -12.69
N GLU A 29 -11.98 -10.73 -13.85
CA GLU A 29 -12.59 -11.59 -14.88
C GLU A 29 -11.66 -12.72 -15.35
N ASP A 30 -10.34 -12.50 -15.27
CA ASP A 30 -9.30 -13.47 -15.62
C ASP A 30 -8.85 -14.38 -14.47
N LYS A 31 -9.62 -14.42 -13.37
CA LYS A 31 -9.38 -15.23 -12.15
C LYS A 31 -8.17 -14.80 -11.30
N ARG A 32 -7.52 -13.67 -11.62
CA ARG A 32 -6.57 -13.04 -10.70
C ARG A 32 -7.31 -12.28 -9.60
N THR A 33 -6.60 -11.85 -8.58
CA THR A 33 -7.15 -11.06 -7.48
C THR A 33 -6.54 -9.67 -7.45
N LEU A 34 -7.36 -8.63 -7.51
CA LEU A 34 -6.97 -7.27 -7.13
C LEU A 34 -7.07 -7.16 -5.61
N ILE A 35 -5.97 -6.79 -4.97
CA ILE A 35 -5.84 -6.68 -3.52
C ILE A 35 -5.47 -5.25 -3.17
N LEU A 36 -6.30 -4.60 -2.35
CA LEU A 36 -5.93 -3.37 -1.68
C LEU A 36 -5.29 -3.73 -0.35
N ASN A 37 -4.06 -3.27 -0.13
CA ASN A 37 -3.29 -3.49 1.08
C ASN A 37 -3.08 -2.18 1.83
N LEU A 38 -3.11 -2.27 3.16
CA LEU A 38 -2.51 -1.28 4.04
C LEU A 38 -1.02 -1.65 4.20
N LYS A 39 -0.14 -0.78 3.71
CA LYS A 39 1.30 -0.84 3.90
C LYS A 39 1.65 -0.08 5.18
N GLU A 40 2.32 -0.76 6.10
CA GLU A 40 2.80 -0.19 7.36
C GLU A 40 4.34 -0.21 7.37
N ILE A 41 4.95 0.94 7.69
CA ILE A 41 6.39 1.07 7.94
C ILE A 41 6.57 1.55 9.37
N PHE A 42 7.29 0.78 10.16
CA PHE A 42 7.67 1.17 11.51
C PHE A 42 9.13 1.61 11.54
N CYS A 43 9.39 2.78 12.12
CA CYS A 43 10.74 3.27 12.37
C CYS A 43 10.91 3.60 13.86
N SER A 44 12.02 3.17 14.45
CA SER A 44 12.35 3.44 15.85
C SER A 44 13.71 4.11 15.98
N GLN A 45 13.81 5.01 16.96
CA GLN A 45 15.06 5.65 17.35
C GLN A 45 15.20 5.58 18.87
N PRO A 46 16.36 5.14 19.40
CA PRO A 46 16.60 5.16 20.84
C PRO A 46 16.33 6.53 21.47
N GLY A 47 15.60 6.56 22.57
CA GLY A 47 15.25 7.80 23.28
C GLY A 47 14.11 8.62 22.65
N ARG A 48 13.48 8.13 21.57
CA ARG A 48 12.27 8.71 20.98
C ARG A 48 11.17 7.66 20.86
N PHE A 49 9.91 8.11 20.79
CA PHE A 49 8.80 7.23 20.44
C PHE A 49 8.97 6.72 19.00
N GLY A 50 8.58 5.47 18.76
CA GLY A 50 8.53 4.92 17.42
C GLY A 50 7.52 5.68 16.54
N GLN A 51 7.79 5.73 15.25
CA GLN A 51 6.92 6.32 14.24
C GLN A 51 6.39 5.20 13.35
N THR A 52 5.09 5.25 13.08
CA THR A 52 4.43 4.35 12.14
C THR A 52 3.87 5.17 10.99
N GLU A 53 4.28 4.83 9.78
CA GLU A 53 3.70 5.37 8.55
C GLU A 53 2.77 4.34 7.94
N MET A 54 1.56 4.77 7.57
CA MET A 54 0.55 3.93 6.95
C MET A 54 0.17 4.50 5.60
N SER A 55 0.08 3.64 4.60
CA SER A 55 -0.28 3.98 3.22
C SER A 55 -1.12 2.87 2.59
N HIS A 56 -1.96 3.18 1.60
CA HIS A 56 -2.61 2.14 0.81
C HIS A 56 -1.84 1.87 -0.48
N ILE A 57 -1.85 0.62 -0.90
CA ILE A 57 -1.30 0.16 -2.17
C ILE A 57 -2.23 -0.90 -2.79
N ALA A 58 -2.45 -0.81 -4.09
CA ALA A 58 -3.20 -1.82 -4.83
C ALA A 58 -2.21 -2.74 -5.56
N THR A 59 -2.52 -4.04 -5.59
CA THR A 59 -1.70 -5.07 -6.24
C THR A 59 -2.59 -6.09 -6.94
N ILE A 60 -2.13 -6.69 -8.03
CA ILE A 60 -2.78 -7.85 -8.66
C ILE A 60 -1.95 -9.09 -8.40
N SER A 61 -2.60 -10.16 -7.94
CA SER A 61 -1.98 -11.46 -7.70
C SER A 61 -2.64 -12.56 -8.51
N ASP A 62 -1.84 -13.45 -9.09
CA ASP A 62 -2.28 -14.70 -9.72
C ASP A 62 -2.21 -15.90 -8.75
N GLY A 63 -1.91 -15.65 -7.48
CA GLY A 63 -1.69 -16.66 -6.44
C GLY A 63 -0.23 -17.11 -6.28
N THR A 64 0.62 -16.87 -7.27
CA THR A 64 2.07 -17.16 -7.23
C THR A 64 2.89 -15.87 -7.25
N ASN A 65 2.54 -14.96 -8.14
CA ASN A 65 3.16 -13.66 -8.34
C ASN A 65 2.21 -12.55 -7.89
N THR A 66 2.82 -11.44 -7.49
CA THR A 66 2.11 -10.21 -7.14
C THR A 66 2.80 -9.05 -7.84
N VAL A 67 2.02 -8.19 -8.48
CA VAL A 67 2.49 -6.98 -9.16
C VAL A 67 1.72 -5.77 -8.69
N ASP A 68 2.35 -4.61 -8.70
CA ASP A 68 1.68 -3.35 -8.33
C ASP A 68 0.60 -3.00 -9.35
N PHE A 69 -0.56 -2.57 -8.86
CA PHE A 69 -1.64 -2.04 -9.66
C PHE A 69 -1.63 -0.52 -9.57
N THR A 70 -1.09 0.11 -10.60
CA THR A 70 -0.88 1.56 -10.68
C THR A 70 -1.66 2.14 -11.84
N LYS A 71 -1.56 3.46 -12.04
CA LYS A 71 -2.11 4.13 -13.22
C LYS A 71 -1.63 3.51 -14.53
N ALA A 72 -0.38 3.06 -14.59
CA ALA A 72 0.20 2.44 -15.79
C ALA A 72 -0.40 1.07 -16.11
N SER A 73 -0.99 0.38 -15.12
CA SER A 73 -1.70 -0.89 -15.33
C SER A 73 -3.00 -0.72 -16.11
N GLY A 74 -3.51 0.51 -16.25
CA GLY A 74 -4.74 0.80 -16.95
C GLY A 74 -5.98 0.34 -16.16
N LYS A 75 -7.03 -0.02 -16.91
CA LYS A 75 -8.31 -0.46 -16.34
C LYS A 75 -8.38 -1.99 -16.36
N VAL A 76 -8.88 -2.59 -15.29
CA VAL A 76 -9.15 -4.03 -15.21
C VAL A 76 -10.62 -4.29 -14.92
N LYS A 77 -11.14 -5.38 -15.46
CA LYS A 77 -12.53 -5.77 -15.25
C LYS A 77 -12.63 -6.77 -14.11
N LEU A 78 -13.53 -6.50 -13.17
CA LEU A 78 -13.86 -7.38 -12.07
C LEU A 78 -14.79 -8.50 -12.56
N ALA A 79 -14.77 -9.65 -11.88
CA ALA A 79 -15.64 -10.78 -12.20
C ALA A 79 -17.14 -10.46 -12.08
N ASP A 80 -17.49 -9.45 -11.27
CA ASP A 80 -18.85 -8.95 -11.10
C ASP A 80 -19.27 -7.89 -12.15
N GLY A 81 -18.43 -7.64 -13.16
CA GLY A 81 -18.69 -6.73 -14.26
C GLY A 81 -18.35 -5.26 -14.00
N ARG A 82 -17.88 -4.91 -12.79
CA ARG A 82 -17.35 -3.57 -12.49
C ARG A 82 -15.95 -3.38 -13.10
N ILE A 83 -15.49 -2.14 -13.14
CA ILE A 83 -14.15 -1.77 -13.63
C ILE A 83 -13.36 -1.15 -12.48
N ALA A 84 -12.14 -1.62 -12.30
CA ALA A 84 -11.17 -1.07 -11.36
C ALA A 84 -10.06 -0.33 -12.11
N PHE A 85 -9.66 0.83 -11.61
CA PHE A 85 -8.53 1.60 -12.13
C PHE A 85 -7.99 2.56 -11.08
N VAL A 86 -6.76 3.02 -11.30
CA VAL A 86 -6.14 4.08 -10.52
C VAL A 86 -6.32 5.40 -11.25
N SER A 87 -6.95 6.38 -10.60
CA SER A 87 -7.18 7.71 -11.15
C SER A 87 -5.96 8.62 -11.04
N ASP A 88 -6.03 9.80 -11.67
CA ASP A 88 -4.92 10.76 -11.76
C ASP A 88 -4.50 11.34 -10.40
N ASP A 89 -5.42 11.34 -9.43
CA ASP A 89 -5.22 11.72 -8.04
C ASP A 89 -4.68 10.58 -7.17
N ASN A 90 -4.30 9.44 -7.78
CA ASN A 90 -3.83 8.23 -7.11
C ASN A 90 -4.87 7.59 -6.18
N TYR A 91 -6.14 7.56 -6.56
CA TYR A 91 -7.15 6.77 -5.85
C TYR A 91 -7.46 5.49 -6.63
N LEU A 92 -7.60 4.37 -5.91
CA LEU A 92 -8.21 3.18 -6.50
C LEU A 92 -9.72 3.43 -6.59
N GLN A 93 -10.24 3.44 -7.82
CA GLN A 93 -11.65 3.60 -8.12
C GLN A 93 -12.22 2.29 -8.65
N ILE A 94 -13.37 1.89 -8.10
CA ILE A 94 -14.17 0.76 -8.58
C ILE A 94 -15.53 1.29 -9.06
N ILE A 95 -15.81 1.21 -10.36
CA ILE A 95 -17.02 1.78 -10.97
C ILE A 95 -17.84 0.68 -11.66
N GLY A 96 -19.16 0.69 -11.47
CA GLY A 96 -20.10 -0.12 -12.26
C GLY A 96 -21.55 0.29 -12.06
N SER A 97 -22.47 -0.40 -12.75
CA SER A 97 -23.91 -0.11 -12.73
C SER A 97 -24.57 -0.37 -11.38
N THR A 98 -23.95 -1.16 -10.50
CA THR A 98 -24.34 -1.34 -9.11
C THR A 98 -23.62 -0.29 -8.26
N SER A 99 -24.40 0.56 -7.60
CA SER A 99 -24.08 1.87 -7.02
C SER A 99 -23.10 1.93 -5.83
N LYS A 100 -22.15 1.00 -5.72
CA LYS A 100 -21.05 1.09 -4.73
C LYS A 100 -19.73 1.42 -5.42
N SER A 101 -19.41 2.71 -5.48
CA SER A 101 -18.06 3.19 -5.71
C SER A 101 -17.24 3.00 -4.43
N TYR A 102 -16.05 2.43 -4.58
CA TYR A 102 -15.03 2.41 -3.53
C TYR A 102 -13.92 3.36 -3.97
N GLU A 103 -13.59 4.32 -3.12
CA GLU A 103 -12.50 5.28 -3.32
C GLU A 103 -11.58 5.19 -2.11
N LEU A 104 -10.35 4.71 -2.33
CA LEU A 104 -9.29 4.71 -1.33
C LEU A 104 -8.01 5.25 -1.97
N GLY A 105 -7.44 6.28 -1.36
CA GLY A 105 -6.21 6.91 -1.83
C GLY A 105 -5.06 5.93 -1.68
N ILE A 106 -4.45 5.55 -2.80
CA ILE A 106 -3.25 4.74 -2.86
C ILE A 106 -2.04 5.65 -3.01
N THR A 107 -0.99 5.40 -2.26
CA THR A 107 0.28 6.11 -2.43
C THR A 107 1.26 5.12 -3.03
N SER A 108 1.42 5.17 -4.36
CA SER A 108 2.57 4.56 -5.00
C SER A 108 3.77 5.47 -4.76
N TYR A 109 4.63 5.09 -3.81
CA TYR A 109 5.98 5.65 -3.79
C TYR A 109 6.77 4.92 -4.87
N GLU A 110 7.08 5.61 -5.97
CA GLU A 110 8.18 5.21 -6.84
C GLU A 110 9.46 5.31 -5.99
N SER A 111 10.06 4.16 -5.69
CA SER A 111 11.36 4.05 -5.02
C SER A 111 12.50 4.43 -5.95
#